data_AF-A0A6G1TZX5-F1
#
_entry.id   AF-A0A6G1TZX5-F1
#
_cell.length_a   1.000
_cell.length_b   1.000
_cell.length_c   1.000
_cell.angle_alpha   90.00
_cell.angle_beta   90.00
_cell.angle_gamma   90.00
#
_symmetry.space_group_name_H-M   'P 1'
#
loop_
_entity.id
_entity.type
_entity.pdbx_description
1 polymer ?
#
loop_
_entity_poly.entity_id
_entity_poly.type
_entity_poly.pdbx_seq_one_letter_code
_entity_poly.pdbx_strand_id
1 'polypeptide(L)'
;MKRITMVLVSILVLVMKVCTASAATNGNVSSTDDFDWTPVMEAIIQVESEGNPKAKSGNSVGVMQITPILVAECNDILKKRKSKKRYTLADRYSISKSKEMFLLMQSVHNPLNSIEKAIRAWNGGNHYSVKRTQRYFEKVMKLLKK
;
A
#
# COMPACT_ATOMS: atom_id res chain seq x y z
N MET A 1 -57.35 56.24 -0.35
CA MET A 1 -56.57 56.73 -1.50
C MET A 1 -55.45 55.72 -1.73
N LYS A 2 -55.51 54.93 -2.81
CA LYS A 2 -54.55 54.97 -3.94
C LYS A 2 -53.08 55.08 -3.44
N ARG A 3 -52.12 54.20 -3.74
CA ARG A 3 -51.95 53.29 -4.88
C ARG A 3 -50.53 52.66 -4.76
N ILE A 4 -50.32 51.49 -5.39
CA ILE A 4 -49.06 51.01 -5.99
C ILE A 4 -48.02 50.40 -5.01
N THR A 5 -48.02 49.08 -4.78
CA THR A 5 -47.22 48.04 -5.48
C THR A 5 -45.77 48.44 -5.82
N MET A 6 -44.77 47.72 -5.27
CA MET A 6 -43.79 46.95 -6.06
C MET A 6 -42.77 46.25 -5.16
N VAL A 7 -42.64 44.96 -5.42
CA VAL A 7 -41.74 43.95 -4.86
C VAL A 7 -40.28 44.27 -5.17
N LEU A 8 -39.38 44.14 -4.18
CA LEU A 8 -37.98 43.74 -4.40
C LEU A 8 -37.52 42.88 -3.22
N VAL A 9 -38.01 41.64 -3.18
CA VAL A 9 -37.39 40.57 -2.39
C VAL A 9 -36.11 40.19 -3.13
N SER A 10 -34.97 40.48 -2.51
CA SER A 10 -33.64 40.16 -3.03
C SER A 10 -33.41 38.65 -2.95
N ILE A 11 -33.91 37.92 -3.96
CA ILE A 11 -33.65 36.50 -4.16
C ILE A 11 -32.30 36.40 -4.87
N LEU A 12 -31.25 36.13 -4.08
CA LEU A 12 -29.95 35.70 -4.59
C LEU A 12 -30.12 34.30 -5.21
N VAL A 13 -30.46 34.25 -6.49
CA VAL A 13 -30.43 33.02 -7.29
C VAL A 13 -28.96 32.71 -7.57
N LEU A 14 -28.33 31.94 -6.68
CA LEU A 14 -27.07 31.27 -6.98
C LEU A 14 -27.35 30.21 -8.04
N VAL A 15 -27.10 30.57 -9.30
CA VAL A 15 -27.27 29.68 -10.45
C VAL A 15 -26.39 28.45 -10.24
N MET A 16 -27.04 27.34 -9.94
CA MET A 16 -26.43 26.02 -9.94
C MET A 16 -25.88 25.75 -11.35
N LYS A 17 -24.55 25.73 -11.47
CA LYS A 17 -23.88 25.13 -12.62
C LYS A 17 -24.23 23.65 -12.64
N VAL A 18 -25.19 23.28 -13.48
CA VAL A 18 -25.36 21.91 -13.93
C VAL A 18 -24.19 21.60 -14.86
N CYS A 19 -23.12 21.01 -14.31
CA CYS A 19 -22.13 20.32 -15.12
C CYS A 19 -22.66 18.91 -15.37
N THR A 20 -23.39 18.73 -16.48
CA THR A 20 -23.61 17.39 -17.06
C THR A 20 -22.29 16.92 -17.67
N ALA A 21 -21.53 16.14 -16.91
CA ALA A 21 -20.49 15.29 -17.46
C ALA A 21 -20.77 13.85 -16.99
N SER A 22 -21.41 13.07 -17.86
CA SER A 22 -21.41 11.62 -17.77
C SER A 22 -20.54 11.08 -18.90
N ALA A 23 -19.36 10.61 -18.54
CA ALA A 23 -18.70 9.49 -19.21
C ALA A 23 -17.76 8.86 -18.18
N ALA A 24 -18.10 7.64 -17.77
CA ALA A 24 -17.21 6.78 -17.04
C ALA A 24 -15.97 6.50 -17.90
N THR A 25 -14.87 7.17 -17.61
CA THR A 25 -13.55 6.71 -18.05
C THR A 25 -13.12 5.63 -17.08
N ASN A 26 -13.32 4.39 -17.50
CA ASN A 26 -12.64 3.23 -16.96
C ASN A 26 -11.14 3.53 -16.80
N GLY A 27 -10.63 3.19 -15.62
CA GLY A 27 -9.23 2.93 -15.33
C GLY A 27 -8.20 3.69 -16.17
N ASN A 28 -7.74 4.80 -15.65
CA ASN A 28 -6.30 5.04 -15.66
C ASN A 28 -5.95 5.71 -14.34
N VAL A 29 -5.79 4.87 -13.30
CA VAL A 29 -4.90 5.22 -12.20
C VAL A 29 -3.60 5.58 -12.88
N SER A 30 -3.25 6.86 -12.83
CA SER A 30 -1.97 7.39 -13.29
C SER A 30 -0.90 6.43 -12.84
N SER A 31 -0.40 5.63 -13.79
CA SER A 31 0.79 4.82 -13.64
C SER A 31 1.92 5.80 -13.38
N THR A 32 2.13 6.11 -12.10
CA THR A 32 3.47 6.39 -11.60
C THR A 32 4.35 5.33 -12.23
N ASP A 33 5.42 5.73 -12.93
CA ASP A 33 6.45 4.83 -13.44
C ASP A 33 6.56 3.63 -12.51
N ASP A 34 6.18 2.44 -13.01
CA ASP A 34 5.94 1.26 -12.17
C ASP A 34 7.28 0.88 -11.54
N PHE A 35 7.51 1.35 -10.32
CA PHE A 35 8.80 1.20 -9.65
C PHE A 35 9.08 -0.29 -9.54
N ASP A 36 10.17 -0.74 -10.15
CA ASP A 36 10.50 -2.16 -10.12
C ASP A 36 10.96 -2.57 -8.72
N TRP A 37 10.02 -3.13 -7.96
CA TRP A 37 10.26 -3.68 -6.64
C TRP A 37 10.98 -5.04 -6.68
N THR A 38 11.16 -5.65 -7.86
CA THR A 38 11.72 -7.01 -7.99
C THR A 38 13.08 -7.15 -7.31
N PRO A 39 14.07 -6.27 -7.56
CA PRO A 39 15.38 -6.38 -6.89
C PRO A 39 15.26 -6.28 -5.37
N VAL A 40 14.40 -5.39 -4.86
CA VAL A 40 14.16 -5.22 -3.42
C VAL A 40 13.51 -6.45 -2.81
N MET A 41 12.49 -7.01 -3.45
CA MET A 41 11.81 -8.23 -2.98
C MET A 41 12.75 -9.43 -2.99
N GLU A 42 13.60 -9.59 -4.01
CA GLU A 42 14.58 -10.67 -4.09
C GLU A 42 15.65 -10.56 -3.02
N ALA A 43 16.18 -9.35 -2.80
CA ALA A 43 17.14 -9.10 -1.73
C ALA A 43 16.53 -9.34 -0.34
N ILE A 44 15.27 -8.95 -0.10
CA ILE A 44 14.55 -9.26 1.15
C ILE A 44 14.37 -10.78 1.29
N ILE A 45 13.89 -11.49 0.26
CA ILE A 45 13.70 -12.96 0.30
C ILE A 45 15.00 -13.66 0.69
N GLN A 46 16.12 -13.23 0.10
CA GLN A 46 17.42 -13.80 0.39
C GLN A 46 17.84 -13.58 1.85
N VAL A 47 17.59 -12.39 2.42
CA VAL A 47 17.91 -12.08 3.82
C VAL A 47 16.98 -12.81 4.81
N GLU A 48 15.70 -12.97 4.47
CA GLU A 48 14.68 -13.53 5.36
C GLU A 48 14.71 -15.06 5.43
N SER A 49 15.00 -15.72 4.31
CA SER A 49 14.80 -17.17 4.21
C SER A 49 15.76 -17.89 3.29
N GLU A 50 16.68 -17.17 2.63
CA GLU A 50 17.51 -17.73 1.55
C GLU A 50 16.67 -18.39 0.45
N GLY A 51 15.44 -17.88 0.23
CA GLY A 51 14.50 -18.42 -0.75
C GLY A 51 13.69 -19.64 -0.28
N ASN A 52 13.82 -20.07 0.98
CA ASN A 52 13.10 -21.25 1.49
C ASN A 52 11.59 -20.94 1.73
N PRO A 53 10.67 -21.52 0.94
CA PRO A 53 9.24 -21.25 1.09
C PRO A 53 8.65 -21.85 2.36
N LYS A 54 9.36 -22.74 3.07
CA LYS A 54 8.92 -23.36 4.33
C LYS A 54 9.63 -22.79 5.56
N ALA A 55 10.42 -21.72 5.42
CA ALA A 55 11.11 -21.09 6.53
C ALA A 55 10.14 -20.66 7.63
N LYS A 56 10.53 -20.83 8.89
CA LYS A 56 9.73 -20.46 10.07
C LYS A 56 10.62 -19.93 11.18
N SER A 57 10.27 -18.76 11.70
CA SER A 57 10.89 -18.16 12.88
C SER A 57 9.81 -17.55 13.76
N GLY A 58 9.55 -18.15 14.92
CA GLY A 58 8.42 -17.79 15.76
C GLY A 58 7.09 -17.85 14.99
N ASN A 59 6.40 -16.72 14.91
CA ASN A 59 5.13 -16.58 14.18
C ASN A 59 5.30 -16.19 12.69
N SER A 60 6.51 -15.86 12.27
CA SER A 60 6.85 -15.51 10.89
C SER A 60 7.10 -16.77 10.06
N VAL A 61 6.56 -16.79 8.84
CA VAL A 61 6.69 -17.94 7.94
C VAL A 61 6.89 -17.54 6.48
N GLY A 62 7.42 -18.47 5.68
CA GLY A 62 7.58 -18.35 4.24
C GLY A 62 8.78 -17.51 3.81
N VAL A 63 8.89 -17.28 2.50
CA VAL A 63 10.07 -16.68 1.86
C VAL A 63 10.39 -15.26 2.33
N MET A 64 9.39 -14.52 2.81
CA MET A 64 9.53 -13.15 3.30
C MET A 64 9.23 -13.01 4.80
N GLN A 65 9.18 -14.13 5.54
CA GLN A 65 8.96 -14.18 6.99
C GLN A 65 7.76 -13.35 7.46
N ILE A 66 6.60 -13.58 6.85
CA ILE A 66 5.37 -12.79 7.09
C ILE A 66 4.69 -13.22 8.40
N THR A 67 4.27 -12.25 9.20
CA THR A 67 3.53 -12.48 10.47
C THR A 67 2.01 -12.53 10.26
N PRO A 68 1.24 -13.06 11.23
CA PRO A 68 -0.23 -12.97 11.19
C PRO A 68 -0.77 -11.54 11.19
N ILE A 69 -0.06 -10.60 11.86
CA ILE A 69 -0.43 -9.19 11.92
C ILE A 69 -0.37 -8.55 10.53
N LEU A 70 0.68 -8.83 9.75
CA LEU A 70 0.80 -8.31 8.38
C LEU A 70 -0.33 -8.84 7.47
N VAL A 71 -0.74 -10.11 7.64
CA VAL A 71 -1.88 -10.68 6.91
C VAL A 71 -3.19 -9.95 7.27
N ALA A 72 -3.41 -9.67 8.56
CA ALA A 72 -4.57 -8.91 9.01
C ALA A 72 -4.57 -7.49 8.42
N GLU A 73 -3.42 -6.80 8.43
CA GLU A 73 -3.28 -5.46 7.87
C GLU A 73 -3.52 -5.45 6.35
N CYS A 74 -2.99 -6.42 5.61
CA CYS A 74 -3.30 -6.61 4.19
C CYS A 74 -4.81 -6.77 3.95
N ASN A 75 -5.49 -7.57 4.77
CA ASN A 75 -6.93 -7.78 4.65
C ASN A 75 -7.73 -6.50 4.98
N ASP A 76 -7.28 -5.71 5.96
CA ASP A 76 -7.88 -4.42 6.29
C ASP A 76 -7.71 -3.40 5.15
N ILE A 77 -6.54 -3.35 4.52
CA ILE A 77 -6.30 -2.52 3.34
C ILE A 77 -7.25 -2.93 2.21
N LEU A 78 -7.37 -4.24 1.92
CA LEU A 78 -8.28 -4.74 0.88
C LEU A 78 -9.75 -4.44 1.20
N LYS A 79 -10.15 -4.53 2.48
CA LYS A 79 -11.49 -4.16 2.93
C LYS A 79 -11.77 -2.67 2.72
N LYS A 80 -10.84 -1.78 3.10
CA LYS A 80 -10.94 -0.33 2.86
C LYS A 80 -11.04 0.00 1.37
N ARG A 81 -10.35 -0.77 0.53
CA ARG A 81 -10.43 -0.69 -0.95
C ARG A 81 -11.66 -1.38 -1.56
N LYS A 82 -12.60 -1.89 -0.74
CA LYS A 82 -13.80 -2.62 -1.17
C LYS A 82 -13.51 -3.85 -2.05
N SER A 83 -12.29 -4.41 -1.97
CA SER A 83 -11.93 -5.64 -2.67
C SER A 83 -12.56 -6.86 -1.99
N LYS A 84 -12.94 -7.87 -2.77
CA LYS A 84 -13.40 -9.17 -2.26
C LYS A 84 -12.25 -10.12 -1.90
N LYS A 85 -11.03 -9.88 -2.40
CA LYS A 85 -9.85 -10.72 -2.14
C LYS A 85 -9.49 -10.72 -0.65
N ARG A 86 -9.16 -11.88 -0.08
CA ARG A 86 -8.63 -12.01 1.29
C ARG A 86 -7.48 -13.01 1.32
N TYR A 87 -6.45 -12.68 2.08
CA TYR A 87 -5.34 -13.59 2.38
C TYR A 87 -5.65 -14.41 3.63
N THR A 88 -5.21 -15.66 3.60
CA THR A 88 -5.24 -16.59 4.73
C THR A 88 -3.84 -16.70 5.35
N LEU A 89 -3.73 -17.29 6.54
CA LEU A 89 -2.42 -17.53 7.16
C LEU A 89 -1.54 -18.50 6.36
N ALA A 90 -2.15 -19.39 5.56
CA ALA A 90 -1.43 -20.33 4.71
C ALA A 90 -0.80 -19.64 3.49
N ASP A 91 -1.39 -18.53 3.02
CA ASP A 91 -0.90 -17.79 1.85
C ASP A 91 0.52 -17.23 2.04
N ARG A 92 0.97 -17.10 3.29
CA ARG A 92 2.33 -16.68 3.63
C ARG A 92 3.42 -17.63 3.10
N TYR A 93 3.08 -18.89 2.82
CA TYR A 93 4.00 -19.87 2.22
C TYR A 93 4.07 -19.78 0.69
N SER A 94 3.18 -19.02 0.04
CA SER A 94 3.19 -18.82 -1.41
C SER A 94 4.07 -17.64 -1.79
N ILE A 95 5.10 -17.87 -2.61
CA ILE A 95 6.03 -16.83 -3.07
C ILE A 95 5.27 -15.66 -3.74
N SER A 96 4.33 -15.96 -4.65
CA SER A 96 3.54 -14.93 -5.33
C SER A 96 2.75 -14.09 -4.33
N LYS A 97 2.02 -14.74 -3.42
CA LYS A 97 1.18 -14.02 -2.45
C LYS A 97 2.01 -13.25 -1.42
N SER A 98 3.20 -13.73 -1.05
CA SER A 98 4.14 -12.97 -0.23
C SER A 98 4.57 -11.67 -0.91
N LYS A 99 4.94 -11.74 -2.20
CA LYS A 99 5.28 -10.55 -3.01
C LYS A 99 4.09 -9.60 -3.14
N GLU A 100 2.89 -10.12 -3.39
CA GLU A 100 1.66 -9.30 -3.44
C GLU A 100 1.35 -8.60 -2.11
N MET A 101 1.52 -9.29 -0.97
CA MET A 101 1.37 -8.68 0.35
C MET A 101 2.41 -7.59 0.60
N PHE A 102 3.66 -7.79 0.18
CA PHE A 102 4.69 -6.75 0.23
C PHE A 102 4.27 -5.49 -0.53
N LEU A 103 3.85 -5.64 -1.79
CA LEU A 103 3.41 -4.51 -2.63
C LEU A 103 2.18 -3.81 -2.05
N LEU A 104 1.25 -4.58 -1.49
CA LEU A 104 0.06 -4.02 -0.84
C LEU A 104 0.44 -3.13 0.35
N MET A 105 1.38 -3.57 1.19
CA MET A 105 1.92 -2.77 2.29
C MET A 105 2.62 -1.50 1.79
N GLN A 106 3.47 -1.60 0.76
CA GLN A 106 4.15 -0.44 0.17
C GLN A 106 3.15 0.60 -0.35
N SER A 107 2.07 0.16 -1.00
CA SER A 107 1.07 1.05 -1.59
C SER A 107 0.30 1.91 -0.58
N VAL A 108 0.40 1.63 0.73
CA VAL A 108 -0.24 2.42 1.79
C VAL A 108 0.79 3.14 2.65
N HIS A 109 1.86 2.44 3.04
CA HIS A 109 2.82 2.96 4.02
C HIS A 109 4.03 3.63 3.38
N ASN A 110 4.24 3.46 2.07
CA ASN A 110 5.36 4.03 1.33
C ASN A 110 4.96 4.58 -0.05
N PRO A 111 4.02 5.57 -0.10
CA PRO A 111 3.49 6.06 -1.37
C PRO A 111 4.49 6.80 -2.26
N LEU A 112 5.68 7.14 -1.73
CA LEU A 112 6.76 7.79 -2.46
C LEU A 112 7.85 6.80 -2.92
N ASN A 113 7.61 5.49 -2.78
CA ASN A 113 8.51 4.41 -3.21
C ASN A 113 9.95 4.54 -2.69
N SER A 114 10.12 4.94 -1.43
CA SER A 114 11.46 4.98 -0.80
C SER A 114 11.97 3.56 -0.53
N ILE A 115 13.07 3.16 -1.17
CA ILE A 115 13.73 1.86 -0.94
C ILE A 115 14.11 1.70 0.53
N GLU A 116 14.71 2.73 1.14
CA GLU A 116 15.11 2.68 2.54
C GLU A 116 13.89 2.47 3.47
N LYS A 117 12.81 3.22 3.24
CA LYS A 117 11.57 3.06 4.01
C LYS A 117 11.01 1.65 3.86
N ALA A 118 10.98 1.11 2.63
CA ALA A 118 10.48 -0.23 2.37
C ALA A 118 11.24 -1.30 3.17
N ILE A 119 12.57 -1.25 3.11
CA ILE A 119 13.45 -2.22 3.77
C ILE A 119 13.33 -2.11 5.29
N ARG A 120 13.39 -0.89 5.84
CA ARG A 120 13.34 -0.70 7.30
C ARG A 120 11.96 -1.00 7.87
N ALA A 121 10.89 -0.63 7.17
CA ALA A 121 9.53 -0.93 7.59
C ALA A 121 9.24 -2.44 7.54
N TRP A 122 9.83 -3.17 6.59
CA TRP A 122 9.72 -4.63 6.55
C TRP A 122 10.32 -5.29 7.81
N ASN A 123 11.46 -4.78 8.29
CA ASN A 123 12.14 -5.32 9.47
C ASN A 123 11.54 -4.84 10.81
N GLY A 124 11.19 -3.55 10.91
CA GLY A 124 10.83 -2.90 12.17
C GLY A 124 9.37 -2.47 12.28
N GLY A 125 8.55 -2.74 11.26
CA GLY A 125 7.20 -2.20 11.13
C GLY A 125 7.19 -0.72 10.74
N ASN A 126 5.99 -0.15 10.55
CA ASN A 126 5.81 1.22 10.05
C ASN A 126 6.40 2.33 10.95
N HIS A 127 6.65 2.03 12.23
CA HIS A 127 7.27 2.93 13.22
C HIS A 127 8.70 2.50 13.57
N TYR A 128 9.44 1.97 12.59
CA TYR A 128 10.78 1.44 12.80
C TYR A 128 11.76 2.46 13.43
N SER A 129 12.74 1.94 14.16
CA SER A 129 13.90 2.72 14.58
C SER A 129 15.04 2.53 13.57
N VAL A 130 15.64 3.62 13.10
CA VAL A 130 16.80 3.60 12.20
C VAL A 130 17.95 2.78 12.82
N LYS A 131 18.27 3.05 14.10
CA LYS A 131 19.33 2.34 14.83
C LYS A 131 19.08 0.83 14.90
N ARG A 132 17.84 0.41 15.18
CA ARG A 132 17.50 -1.02 15.32
C ARG A 132 17.46 -1.76 13.98
N THR A 133 17.05 -1.09 12.91
CA THR A 133 16.92 -1.68 11.57
C THR A 133 18.21 -1.59 10.74
N GLN A 134 19.24 -0.89 11.22
CA GLN A 134 20.46 -0.59 10.45
C GLN A 134 21.15 -1.85 9.91
N ARG A 135 21.38 -2.85 10.77
CA ARG A 135 22.03 -4.11 10.35
C ARG A 135 21.22 -4.85 9.28
N TYR A 136 19.89 -4.83 9.38
CA TYR A 136 19.02 -5.46 8.37
C TYR A 136 19.10 -4.69 7.05
N PHE A 137 19.00 -3.37 7.11
CA PHE A 137 19.12 -2.50 5.94
C PHE A 137 20.44 -2.73 5.18
N GLU A 138 21.57 -2.79 5.90
CA GLU A 138 22.88 -3.05 5.30
C GLU A 138 22.96 -4.41 4.60
N LYS A 139 22.35 -5.47 5.17
CA LYS A 139 22.30 -6.79 4.53
C LYS A 139 21.56 -6.75 3.20
N VAL A 140 20.39 -6.09 3.16
CA VAL A 140 19.60 -5.97 1.93
C VAL A 140 20.32 -5.11 0.90
N MET A 141 20.86 -3.95 1.30
CA MET A 141 21.60 -3.07 0.40
C MET A 141 22.86 -3.72 -0.18
N LYS A 142 23.51 -4.62 0.55
CA LYS A 142 24.65 -5.40 0.04
C LYS A 142 24.25 -6.32 -1.12
N LEU A 143 23.01 -6.83 -1.13
CA LEU A 143 22.50 -7.67 -2.21
C LEU A 143 22.05 -6.85 -3.42
N LEU A 144 21.49 -5.65 -3.20
CA LEU A 144 21.06 -4.75 -4.29
C LEU A 144 22.21 -4.15 -5.11
N LYS A 145 23.43 -4.11 -4.56
CA LYS A 145 24.63 -3.58 -5.23
C LYS A 145 25.40 -4.64 -6.03
N LYS A 146 24.94 -5.89 -6.01
CA LYS A 146 25.52 -6.98 -6.82
C LYS A 146 24.88 -6.97 -8.20
#